data_AF-A0A7W7X9T3-F1
#
_entry.id   AF-A0A7W7X9T3-F1
#
_cell.length_a   1.000
_cell.length_b   1.000
_cell.length_c   1.000
_cell.angle_alpha   90.00
_cell.angle_beta   90.00
_cell.angle_gamma   90.00
#
_symmetry.space_group_name_H-M   'P 1'
#
loop_
_entity.id
_entity.type
_entity.pdbx_description
1 polymer ?
#
loop_
_entity_poly.entity_id
_entity_poly.type
_entity_poly.pdbx_seq_one_letter_code
_entity_poly.pdbx_strand_id
1 'polypeptide(L)'
;MKTYSLRFEVQDVSDVARVEELFYNHFDGLVAESFGRLLLTVYMDGHENGPMAAKCAATELEKLLGVTVARLDRDLVDAAEIARRCDRSRESVRQLIEGTRRKGTPFPTPAGAPNGKRIWEWSVVNEWLRENVPESAEPEFGLSRDEMTLVDGWLLRWRSLPWEQHVGMEFREITATLRNESVQTRSPRINQAWVKSWNVTSRVIREPAAAAAPECGE
;
A
#
# COMPACT_ATOMS: atom_id res chain seq x y z
N MET A 1 1.23 -15.53 -9.15
CA MET A 1 1.55 -14.73 -7.95
C MET A 1 1.44 -13.27 -8.36
N LYS A 2 0.84 -12.39 -7.55
CA LYS A 2 0.76 -10.96 -7.89
C LYS A 2 2.02 -10.26 -7.41
N THR A 3 2.57 -9.40 -8.26
CA THR A 3 3.70 -8.51 -7.96
C THR A 3 3.14 -7.09 -7.82
N TYR A 4 3.41 -6.43 -6.71
CA TYR A 4 2.99 -5.05 -6.48
C TYR A 4 4.14 -4.09 -6.76
N SER A 5 3.90 -3.04 -7.55
CA SER A 5 4.85 -1.93 -7.72
C SER A 5 4.46 -0.78 -6.80
N LEU A 6 5.33 -0.46 -5.86
CA LEU A 6 5.06 0.46 -4.76
C LEU A 6 6.07 1.59 -4.77
N ARG A 7 5.62 2.83 -4.94
CA ARG A 7 6.50 4.00 -4.93
C ARG A 7 6.28 4.81 -3.67
N PHE A 8 7.35 5.02 -2.92
CA PHE A 8 7.36 5.78 -1.67
C PHE A 8 8.14 7.07 -1.81
N GLU A 9 7.59 8.16 -1.28
CA GLU A 9 8.37 9.36 -0.97
C GLU A 9 9.07 9.16 0.37
N VAL A 10 10.39 9.32 0.39
CA VAL A 10 11.20 9.19 1.61
C VAL A 10 11.83 10.51 2.03
N GLN A 11 12.06 10.66 3.33
CA GLN A 11 12.57 11.85 4.00
C GLN A 11 13.71 11.47 4.95
N ASP A 12 14.32 12.49 5.57
CA ASP A 12 15.42 12.37 6.52
C ASP A 12 16.67 11.66 5.95
N VAL A 13 16.89 11.81 4.64
CA VAL A 13 18.02 11.22 3.93
C VAL A 13 19.25 12.10 4.12
N SER A 14 20.24 11.61 4.88
CA SER A 14 21.51 12.32 5.11
C SER A 14 22.54 12.08 4.00
N ASP A 15 22.51 10.89 3.38
CA ASP A 15 23.45 10.47 2.34
C ASP A 15 22.71 9.65 1.29
N VAL A 16 22.43 10.27 0.14
CA VAL A 16 21.67 9.64 -0.96
C VAL A 16 22.46 8.49 -1.58
N ALA A 17 23.77 8.61 -1.73
CA ALA A 17 24.59 7.57 -2.35
C ALA A 17 24.61 6.30 -1.48
N ARG A 18 24.65 6.47 -0.16
CA ARG A 18 24.54 5.33 0.78
C ARG A 18 23.16 4.68 0.73
N VAL A 19 22.10 5.47 0.63
CA VAL A 19 20.72 4.95 0.50
C VAL A 19 20.56 4.17 -0.80
N GLU A 20 21.06 4.69 -1.94
CA GLU A 20 21.04 3.99 -3.23
C GLU A 20 21.80 2.65 -3.17
N GLU A 21 23.00 2.64 -2.60
CA GLU A 21 23.79 1.41 -2.43
C GLU A 21 23.04 0.37 -1.59
N LEU A 22 22.51 0.78 -0.43
CA LEU A 22 21.75 -0.12 0.45
C LEU A 22 20.46 -0.59 -0.20
N PHE A 23 19.80 0.26 -0.97
CA PHE A 23 18.57 -0.05 -1.68
C PHE A 23 18.79 -1.17 -2.70
N TYR A 24 19.72 -1.01 -3.63
CA TYR A 24 19.98 -2.01 -4.67
C TYR A 24 20.60 -3.31 -4.15
N ASN A 25 21.15 -3.31 -2.94
CA ASN A 25 21.63 -4.53 -2.28
C ASN A 25 20.51 -5.38 -1.66
N HIS A 26 19.34 -4.79 -1.36
CA HIS A 26 18.27 -5.46 -0.62
C HIS A 26 16.92 -5.50 -1.35
N PHE A 27 16.69 -4.61 -2.32
CA PHE A 27 15.42 -4.46 -3.01
C PHE A 27 15.59 -4.49 -4.52
N ASP A 28 14.67 -5.18 -5.18
CA ASP A 28 14.42 -5.00 -6.60
C ASP A 28 13.54 -3.76 -6.79
N GLY A 29 14.01 -2.81 -7.60
CA GLY A 29 13.35 -1.51 -7.66
C GLY A 29 14.14 -0.43 -8.37
N LEU A 30 13.74 0.82 -8.11
CA LEU A 30 14.37 2.00 -8.68
C LEU A 30 14.40 3.14 -7.66
N VAL A 31 15.54 3.81 -7.58
CA VAL A 31 15.70 5.09 -6.86
C VAL A 31 15.62 6.22 -7.87
N ALA A 32 14.81 7.23 -7.59
CA ALA A 32 14.68 8.41 -8.43
C ALA A 32 14.58 9.68 -7.59
N GLU A 33 15.19 10.77 -8.07
CA GLU A 33 14.96 12.10 -7.53
C GLU A 33 14.00 12.86 -8.44
N SER A 34 12.97 13.49 -7.85
CA SER A 34 11.97 14.27 -8.59
C SER A 34 11.52 15.47 -7.77
N PHE A 35 11.65 16.68 -8.32
CA PHE A 35 11.30 17.94 -7.66
C PHE A 35 11.90 18.10 -6.25
N GLY A 36 13.16 17.64 -6.05
CA GLY A 36 13.85 17.66 -4.77
C GLY A 36 13.32 16.64 -3.75
N ARG A 37 12.59 15.63 -4.19
CA ARG A 37 12.09 14.51 -3.38
C ARG A 37 12.76 13.23 -3.84
N LEU A 38 13.14 12.40 -2.88
CA LEU A 38 13.64 11.06 -3.16
C LEU A 38 12.47 10.08 -3.19
N LEU A 39 12.36 9.34 -4.29
CA LEU A 39 11.32 8.37 -4.57
C LEU A 39 11.95 6.98 -4.68
N LEU A 40 11.44 6.04 -3.90
CA LEU A 40 11.86 4.64 -3.92
C LEU A 40 10.72 3.80 -4.49
N THR A 41 10.93 3.16 -5.64
CA THR A 41 9.99 2.18 -6.20
C THR A 41 10.48 0.79 -5.89
N VAL A 42 9.70 0.00 -5.14
CA VAL A 42 10.00 -1.40 -4.80
C VAL A 42 8.95 -2.33 -5.39
N TYR A 43 9.39 -3.54 -5.75
CA TYR A 43 8.50 -4.61 -6.21
C TYR A 43 8.32 -5.66 -5.11
N MET A 44 7.07 -5.96 -4.77
CA MET A 44 6.73 -6.89 -3.68
C MET A 44 5.90 -8.05 -4.19
N ASP A 45 6.41 -9.27 -4.00
CA ASP A 45 5.76 -10.51 -4.41
C ASP A 45 5.07 -11.23 -3.24
N GLY A 46 4.08 -12.06 -3.56
CA GLY A 46 3.57 -13.06 -2.61
C GLY A 46 2.68 -12.53 -1.49
N HIS A 47 2.29 -11.25 -1.53
CA HIS A 47 1.37 -10.66 -0.56
C HIS A 47 -0.10 -10.88 -0.92
N GLU A 48 -0.93 -11.11 0.10
CA GLU A 48 -2.38 -11.34 -0.05
C GLU A 48 -3.11 -10.11 -0.61
N ASN A 49 -2.69 -8.90 -0.22
CA ASN A 49 -3.26 -7.64 -0.70
C ASN A 49 -2.22 -6.52 -0.76
N GLY A 50 -2.52 -5.47 -1.53
CA GLY A 50 -1.65 -4.32 -1.76
C GLY A 50 -1.29 -3.54 -0.49
N PRO A 51 -2.24 -3.20 0.40
CA PRO A 51 -1.93 -2.53 1.65
C PRO A 51 -0.93 -3.27 2.53
N MET A 52 -1.05 -4.60 2.64
CA MET A 52 -0.09 -5.41 3.39
C MET A 52 1.30 -5.35 2.77
N ALA A 53 1.39 -5.48 1.44
CA ALA A 53 2.65 -5.35 0.71
C ALA A 53 3.31 -3.99 0.98
N ALA A 54 2.53 -2.90 0.96
CA ALA A 54 3.03 -1.55 1.20
C ALA A 54 3.48 -1.30 2.63
N LYS A 55 2.75 -1.81 3.63
CA LYS A 55 3.17 -1.69 5.04
C LYS A 55 4.47 -2.46 5.31
N CYS A 56 4.58 -3.68 4.78
CA CYS A 56 5.81 -4.48 4.87
C CYS A 56 6.98 -3.75 4.22
N ALA A 57 6.80 -3.32 2.96
CA ALA A 57 7.82 -2.59 2.22
C ALA A 57 8.27 -1.31 2.94
N ALA A 58 7.33 -0.50 3.43
CA ALA A 58 7.67 0.72 4.17
C ALA A 58 8.50 0.42 5.42
N THR A 59 8.09 -0.58 6.21
CA THR A 59 8.81 -0.98 7.42
C THR A 59 10.23 -1.47 7.12
N GLU A 60 10.41 -2.24 6.04
CA GLU A 60 11.71 -2.73 5.61
C GLU A 60 12.60 -1.60 5.10
N LEU A 61 12.06 -0.67 4.31
CA LEU A 61 12.78 0.52 3.83
C LEU A 61 13.29 1.37 4.99
N GLU A 62 12.45 1.69 5.97
CA GLU A 62 12.88 2.49 7.14
C GLU A 62 13.97 1.77 7.94
N LYS A 63 13.80 0.47 8.18
CA LYS A 63 14.73 -0.33 8.97
C LYS A 63 16.09 -0.51 8.31
N LEU A 64 16.12 -0.76 7.00
CA LEU A 64 17.36 -1.10 6.29
C LEU A 64 18.11 0.13 5.79
N LEU A 65 17.38 1.18 5.39
CA LEU A 65 17.98 2.37 4.78
C LEU A 65 18.15 3.51 5.79
N GLY A 66 17.51 3.44 6.95
CA GLY A 66 17.54 4.52 7.95
C GLY A 66 16.84 5.80 7.48
N VAL A 67 15.88 5.66 6.56
CA VAL A 67 15.06 6.76 6.02
C VAL A 67 13.69 6.79 6.71
N THR A 68 12.98 7.91 6.58
CA THR A 68 11.56 7.99 6.99
C THR A 68 10.67 7.86 5.76
N VAL A 69 9.73 6.91 5.74
CA VAL A 69 8.76 6.79 4.64
C VAL A 69 7.61 7.77 4.88
N ALA A 70 7.50 8.80 4.05
CA ALA A 70 6.55 9.88 4.28
C ALA A 70 5.13 9.56 3.79
N ARG A 71 5.02 8.96 2.60
CA ARG A 71 3.76 8.58 1.94
C ARG A 71 4.03 7.75 0.69
N LEU A 72 2.98 7.14 0.15
CA LEU A 72 3.00 6.63 -1.22
C LEU A 72 2.93 7.79 -2.23
N ASP A 73 3.72 7.69 -3.30
CA ASP A 73 3.66 8.60 -4.43
C ASP A 73 2.57 8.16 -5.43
N ARG A 74 1.80 9.12 -5.93
CA ARG A 74 0.77 8.86 -6.95
C ARG A 74 1.39 8.97 -8.32
N ASP A 75 1.39 7.87 -9.06
CA ASP A 75 1.86 7.84 -10.44
C ASP A 75 0.83 8.50 -11.36
N LEU A 76 0.95 9.82 -11.52
CA LEU A 76 0.03 10.64 -12.30
C LEU A 76 0.47 10.71 -13.76
N VAL A 77 -0.45 10.37 -14.66
CA VAL A 77 -0.20 10.27 -16.10
C VAL A 77 -1.20 11.07 -16.91
N ASP A 78 -0.76 11.58 -18.06
CA ASP A 78 -1.65 12.16 -19.07
C ASP A 78 -1.90 11.17 -20.22
N ALA A 79 -2.73 11.53 -21.18
CA ALA A 79 -3.03 10.66 -22.32
C ALA A 79 -1.81 10.34 -23.21
N ALA A 80 -0.81 11.23 -23.27
CA ALA A 80 0.41 11.01 -24.05
C ALA A 80 1.34 10.02 -23.34
N GLU A 81 1.41 10.10 -22.02
CA GLU A 81 2.17 9.19 -21.16
C GLU A 81 1.52 7.80 -21.12
N ILE A 82 0.18 7.72 -21.04
CA ILE A 82 -0.56 6.46 -21.20
C ILE A 82 -0.23 5.82 -22.55
N ALA A 83 -0.29 6.58 -23.64
CA ALA A 83 0.06 6.09 -24.98
C ALA A 83 1.49 5.56 -25.03
N ARG A 84 2.45 6.26 -24.41
CA ARG A 84 3.85 5.85 -24.35
C ARG A 84 4.03 4.53 -23.58
N ARG A 85 3.41 4.39 -22.40
CA ARG A 85 3.53 3.18 -21.57
C ARG A 85 2.83 1.96 -22.17
N CYS A 86 1.70 2.18 -22.84
CA CYS A 86 0.95 1.12 -23.52
C CYS A 86 1.54 0.71 -24.88
N ASP A 87 2.61 1.36 -25.35
CA ASP A 87 3.11 1.28 -26.73
C ASP A 87 2.00 1.47 -27.78
N ARG A 88 1.15 2.48 -27.57
CA ARG A 88 0.02 2.83 -28.43
C ARG A 88 0.17 4.22 -29.04
N SER A 89 -0.54 4.45 -30.14
CA SER A 89 -0.69 5.80 -30.66
C SER A 89 -1.58 6.65 -29.75
N ARG A 90 -1.31 7.95 -29.69
CA ARG A 90 -2.15 8.92 -28.96
C ARG A 90 -3.61 8.88 -29.39
N GLU A 91 -3.85 8.69 -30.69
CA GLU A 91 -5.20 8.59 -31.24
C GLU A 91 -5.92 7.31 -30.78
N SER A 92 -5.19 6.18 -30.67
CA SER A 92 -5.75 4.95 -30.09
C SER A 92 -6.19 5.17 -28.65
N VAL A 93 -5.35 5.80 -27.81
CA VAL A 93 -5.69 6.10 -26.42
C VAL A 93 -6.87 7.09 -26.33
N ARG A 94 -6.93 8.10 -27.19
CA ARG A 94 -8.06 9.03 -27.25
C ARG A 94 -9.38 8.30 -27.53
N GLN A 95 -9.38 7.33 -28.43
CA GLN A 95 -10.56 6.52 -28.73
C GLN A 95 -10.97 5.61 -27.56
N LEU A 96 -10.02 5.10 -26.77
CA LEU A 96 -10.32 4.38 -25.52
C LEU A 96 -10.99 5.32 -24.51
N ILE A 97 -10.44 6.51 -24.32
CA ILE A 97 -10.98 7.53 -23.40
C ILE A 97 -12.39 7.97 -23.81
N GLU A 98 -12.65 8.16 -25.10
CA GLU A 98 -13.96 8.58 -25.63
C GLU A 98 -14.98 7.44 -25.68
N GLY A 99 -14.52 6.19 -25.57
CA GLY A 99 -15.37 5.01 -25.62
C GLY A 99 -16.04 4.81 -26.98
N THR A 100 -15.41 5.27 -28.07
CA THR A 100 -15.99 5.30 -29.44
C THR A 100 -16.24 3.90 -30.00
N ARG A 101 -15.71 2.84 -29.37
CA ARG A 101 -16.00 1.42 -29.66
C ARG A 101 -16.36 0.70 -28.35
N ARG A 102 -17.61 0.85 -27.89
CA ARG A 102 -18.08 0.26 -26.62
C ARG A 102 -18.24 -1.27 -26.72
N LYS A 103 -17.36 -2.00 -26.04
CA LYS A 103 -17.51 -3.43 -25.69
C LYS A 103 -16.99 -3.77 -24.29
N GLY A 104 -16.97 -2.80 -23.36
CA GLY A 104 -16.38 -2.98 -22.03
C GLY A 104 -16.80 -1.90 -21.03
N THR A 105 -16.10 -1.85 -19.88
CA THR A 105 -16.33 -0.84 -18.84
C THR A 105 -15.85 0.54 -19.32
N PRO A 106 -16.46 1.65 -18.88
CA PRO A 106 -16.01 2.99 -19.24
C PRO A 106 -14.55 3.23 -18.82
N PHE A 107 -13.80 3.97 -19.64
CA PHE A 107 -12.45 4.39 -19.28
C PHE A 107 -12.45 5.15 -17.94
N PRO A 108 -11.42 5.00 -17.09
CA PRO A 108 -11.41 5.62 -15.77
C PRO A 108 -11.64 7.14 -15.79
N THR A 109 -12.35 7.62 -14.77
CA THR A 109 -12.56 9.06 -14.58
C THR A 109 -11.20 9.71 -14.25
N PRO A 110 -10.84 10.84 -14.89
CA PRO A 110 -9.62 11.56 -14.55
C PRO A 110 -9.59 11.97 -13.08
N ALA A 111 -8.42 11.89 -12.44
CA ALA A 111 -8.20 12.41 -11.09
C ALA A 111 -8.32 13.95 -11.06
N GLY A 112 -8.03 14.61 -12.19
CA GLY A 112 -8.19 16.05 -12.37
C GLY A 112 -7.99 16.49 -13.82
N ALA A 113 -8.22 17.78 -14.07
CA ALA A 113 -8.04 18.38 -15.40
C ALA A 113 -7.39 19.78 -15.33
N PRO A 114 -6.17 19.93 -14.77
CA PRO A 114 -5.50 21.23 -14.70
C PRO A 114 -5.33 21.83 -16.11
N ASN A 115 -5.76 23.08 -16.28
CA ASN A 115 -5.76 23.79 -17.57
C ASN A 115 -6.42 22.99 -18.72
N GLY A 116 -7.45 22.19 -18.41
CA GLY A 116 -8.15 21.35 -19.38
C GLY A 116 -7.41 20.07 -19.79
N LYS A 117 -6.20 19.83 -19.28
CA LYS A 117 -5.43 18.61 -19.53
C LYS A 117 -5.82 17.55 -18.50
N ARG A 118 -6.53 16.50 -18.95
CA ARG A 118 -6.95 15.38 -18.10
C ARG A 118 -5.74 14.58 -17.60
N ILE A 119 -5.73 14.27 -16.32
CA ILE A 119 -4.70 13.50 -15.62
C ILE A 119 -5.37 12.32 -14.91
N TRP A 120 -4.75 11.16 -14.96
CA TRP A 120 -5.20 9.93 -14.33
C TRP A 120 -4.14 9.39 -13.37
N GLU A 121 -4.57 8.52 -12.47
CA GLU A 121 -3.67 7.66 -11.69
C GLU A 121 -3.38 6.40 -12.51
N TRP A 122 -2.10 6.09 -12.71
CA TRP A 122 -1.68 4.97 -13.56
C TRP A 122 -2.21 3.64 -13.04
N SER A 123 -2.22 3.40 -11.73
CA SER A 123 -2.74 2.15 -11.14
C SER A 123 -4.18 1.86 -11.56
N VAL A 124 -5.04 2.89 -11.60
CA VAL A 124 -6.44 2.78 -12.01
C VAL A 124 -6.56 2.54 -13.51
N VAL A 125 -5.73 3.21 -14.32
CA VAL A 125 -5.69 2.99 -15.77
C VAL A 125 -5.20 1.59 -16.09
N ASN A 126 -4.15 1.13 -15.41
CA ASN A 126 -3.56 -0.18 -15.62
C ASN A 126 -4.52 -1.32 -15.26
N GLU A 127 -5.29 -1.17 -14.17
CA GLU A 127 -6.36 -2.12 -13.83
C GLU A 127 -7.44 -2.18 -14.92
N TRP A 128 -7.89 -1.02 -15.42
CA TRP A 128 -8.85 -0.98 -16.51
C TRP A 128 -8.31 -1.61 -17.80
N LEU A 129 -7.03 -1.35 -18.13
CA LEU A 129 -6.36 -1.95 -19.28
C LEU A 129 -6.29 -3.47 -19.12
N ARG A 130 -5.98 -3.98 -17.93
CA ARG A 130 -5.90 -5.41 -17.67
C ARG A 130 -7.22 -6.14 -17.95
N GLU A 131 -8.35 -5.48 -17.71
CA GLU A 131 -9.68 -6.05 -17.97
C GLU A 131 -10.14 -5.91 -19.42
N ASN A 132 -9.81 -4.80 -20.09
CA ASN A 132 -10.41 -4.44 -21.38
C ASN A 132 -9.45 -4.58 -22.56
N VAL A 133 -8.15 -4.43 -22.31
CA VAL A 133 -7.07 -4.39 -23.30
C VAL A 133 -5.80 -5.04 -22.70
N PRO A 134 -5.84 -6.34 -22.34
CA PRO A 134 -4.80 -6.96 -21.51
C PRO A 134 -3.39 -6.89 -22.12
N GLU A 135 -3.30 -6.83 -23.46
CA GLU A 135 -2.03 -6.70 -24.19
C GLU A 135 -1.32 -5.34 -23.97
N SER A 136 -2.01 -4.36 -23.37
CA SER A 136 -1.47 -3.02 -23.09
C SER A 136 -1.34 -2.73 -21.60
N ALA A 137 -1.64 -3.70 -20.74
CA ALA A 137 -1.48 -3.57 -19.29
C ALA A 137 -0.07 -3.95 -18.85
N GLU A 138 0.48 -3.22 -17.89
CA GLU A 138 1.68 -3.63 -17.16
C GLU A 138 1.36 -4.81 -16.23
N PRO A 139 2.27 -5.78 -16.07
CA PRO A 139 2.03 -6.97 -15.27
C PRO A 139 1.97 -6.68 -13.76
N GLU A 140 2.65 -5.64 -13.29
CA GLU A 140 2.65 -5.23 -11.89
C GLU A 140 1.33 -4.54 -11.49
N PHE A 141 0.94 -4.78 -10.23
CA PHE A 141 -0.24 -4.19 -9.63
C PHE A 141 0.16 -2.93 -8.83
N GLY A 142 -0.52 -1.82 -9.08
CA GLY A 142 -0.47 -0.67 -8.19
C GLY A 142 -1.55 -0.75 -7.12
N LEU A 143 -1.47 0.11 -6.11
CA LEU A 143 -2.56 0.30 -5.15
C LEU A 143 -3.64 1.19 -5.75
N SER A 144 -4.89 0.89 -5.42
CA SER A 144 -6.01 1.80 -5.63
C SER A 144 -5.88 3.03 -4.74
N ARG A 145 -6.61 4.11 -5.08
CA ARG A 145 -6.61 5.35 -4.30
C ARG A 145 -6.99 5.14 -2.83
N ASP A 146 -7.96 4.26 -2.57
CA ASP A 146 -8.44 4.00 -1.20
C ASP A 146 -7.39 3.20 -0.42
N GLU A 147 -6.75 2.22 -1.05
CA GLU A 147 -5.63 1.47 -0.45
C GLU A 147 -4.44 2.39 -0.15
N MET A 148 -4.07 3.29 -1.06
CA MET A 148 -3.02 4.28 -0.80
C MET A 148 -3.39 5.18 0.39
N THR A 149 -4.65 5.63 0.47
CA THR A 149 -5.12 6.47 1.58
C THR A 149 -5.06 5.73 2.91
N LEU A 150 -5.40 4.43 2.94
CA LEU A 150 -5.27 3.59 4.12
C LEU A 150 -3.82 3.45 4.57
N VAL A 151 -2.89 3.24 3.63
CA VAL A 151 -1.46 3.11 3.92
C VAL A 151 -0.87 4.45 4.37
N ASP A 152 -1.19 5.56 3.72
CA ASP A 152 -0.72 6.90 4.12
C ASP A 152 -1.23 7.27 5.52
N GLY A 153 -2.48 6.94 5.84
CA GLY A 153 -3.03 7.11 7.19
C GLY A 153 -2.30 6.26 8.23
N TRP A 154 -1.94 5.02 7.87
CA TRP A 154 -1.12 4.15 8.71
C TRP A 154 0.30 4.73 8.90
N LEU A 155 0.98 5.19 7.84
CA LEU A 155 2.30 5.82 7.91
C LEU A 155 2.30 7.05 8.83
N LEU A 156 1.31 7.94 8.65
CA LEU A 156 1.17 9.14 9.48
C LEU A 156 1.01 8.79 10.96
N ARG A 157 0.21 7.77 11.25
CA ARG A 157 -0.01 7.28 12.61
C ARG A 157 1.25 6.61 13.17
N TRP A 158 1.91 5.78 12.38
CA TRP A 158 3.13 5.06 12.74
C TRP A 158 4.24 6.02 13.14
N ARG A 159 4.44 7.11 12.39
CA ARG A 159 5.41 8.14 12.75
C ARG A 159 5.06 8.92 14.02
N SER A 160 3.77 8.99 14.36
CA SER A 160 3.29 9.85 15.46
C SER A 160 3.22 9.14 16.81
N LEU A 161 3.35 7.81 16.87
CA LEU A 161 3.21 7.04 18.10
C LEU A 161 4.57 6.53 18.63
N PRO A 162 4.74 6.36 19.95
CA PRO A 162 5.87 5.62 20.51
C PRO A 162 5.83 4.14 20.10
N TRP A 163 6.98 3.52 19.84
CA TRP A 163 7.12 2.13 19.37
C TRP A 163 6.27 1.11 20.17
N GLU A 164 6.17 1.29 21.50
CA GLU A 164 5.41 0.44 22.44
C GLU A 164 3.90 0.44 22.19
N GLN A 165 3.36 1.49 21.56
CA GLN A 165 1.93 1.65 21.27
C GLN A 165 1.53 1.08 19.90
N HIS A 166 2.49 0.69 19.06
CA HIS A 166 2.23 0.13 17.74
C HIS A 166 1.73 -1.32 17.79
N VAL A 167 2.39 -2.14 18.62
CA VAL A 167 2.14 -3.60 18.69
C VAL A 167 0.73 -3.92 19.20
N GLY A 168 0.17 -3.08 20.08
CA GLY A 168 -1.18 -3.25 20.63
C GLY A 168 -2.33 -2.99 19.66
N MET A 169 -2.08 -2.29 18.53
CA MET A 169 -3.14 -1.82 17.63
C MET A 169 -3.17 -2.53 16.27
N GLU A 170 -2.02 -2.96 15.74
CA GLU A 170 -1.95 -3.86 14.58
C GLU A 170 -2.75 -5.15 14.82
N PHE A 171 -2.70 -5.69 16.06
CA PHE A 171 -3.48 -6.85 16.45
C PHE A 171 -5.00 -6.63 16.33
N ARG A 172 -5.49 -5.41 16.55
CA ARG A 172 -6.93 -5.09 16.42
C ARG A 172 -7.37 -4.90 14.98
N GLU A 173 -6.54 -4.29 14.13
CA GLU A 173 -6.86 -4.07 12.71
C GLU A 173 -6.84 -5.39 11.91
N ILE A 174 -5.86 -6.26 12.16
CA ILE A 174 -5.83 -7.61 11.58
C ILE A 174 -7.07 -8.40 12.03
N THR A 175 -7.41 -8.36 13.32
CA THR A 175 -8.59 -9.07 13.85
C THR A 175 -9.93 -8.47 13.37
N ALA A 176 -10.01 -7.16 13.14
CA ALA A 176 -11.20 -6.49 12.65
C ALA A 176 -11.46 -6.78 11.15
N THR A 177 -10.39 -6.83 10.34
CA THR A 177 -10.47 -7.18 8.91
C THR A 177 -10.89 -8.64 8.74
N LEU A 178 -10.34 -9.54 9.57
CA LEU A 178 -10.77 -10.95 9.63
C LEU A 178 -12.21 -11.13 10.12
N ARG A 179 -12.75 -10.19 10.92
CA ARG A 179 -14.13 -10.26 11.43
C ARG A 179 -15.16 -9.93 10.33
N ASN A 180 -14.83 -9.07 9.38
CA ASN A 180 -15.74 -8.70 8.29
C ASN A 180 -15.89 -9.79 7.21
N GLU A 181 -14.90 -10.66 7.04
CA GLU A 181 -15.00 -11.84 6.16
C GLU A 181 -15.69 -13.03 6.84
N SER A 182 -15.82 -13.01 8.16
CA SER A 182 -16.29 -14.15 8.97
C SER A 182 -17.82 -14.31 9.13
N VAL A 183 -18.65 -13.55 8.42
CA VAL A 183 -20.11 -13.81 8.39
C VAL A 183 -20.44 -15.15 7.72
N GLN A 184 -19.49 -15.81 7.06
CA GLN A 184 -19.69 -17.16 6.57
C GLN A 184 -18.67 -18.16 7.16
N THR A 185 -19.21 -18.98 8.06
CA THR A 185 -18.82 -20.36 8.41
C THR A 185 -17.60 -20.63 9.32
N ARG A 186 -17.93 -20.91 10.60
CA ARG A 186 -17.34 -21.89 11.55
C ARG A 186 -15.80 -21.98 11.67
N SER A 187 -15.30 -21.58 12.84
CA SER A 187 -13.94 -21.82 13.37
C SER A 187 -13.46 -23.28 13.23
N PRO A 188 -12.15 -23.48 13.01
CA PRO A 188 -11.34 -24.04 14.11
C PRO A 188 -9.85 -23.59 14.18
N ARG A 189 -9.41 -23.39 15.43
CA ARG A 189 -8.06 -23.60 16.03
C ARG A 189 -6.82 -23.20 15.20
N ILE A 190 -6.29 -22.02 15.53
CA ILE A 190 -4.99 -21.49 15.12
C ILE A 190 -3.84 -22.30 15.76
N ASN A 191 -2.89 -22.76 14.94
CA ASN A 191 -1.73 -23.55 15.36
C ASN A 191 -0.55 -22.62 15.71
N GLN A 192 0.08 -22.84 16.88
CA GLN A 192 0.96 -21.89 17.60
C GLN A 192 2.40 -21.74 17.05
N ALA A 193 2.64 -21.98 15.77
CA ALA A 193 4.00 -21.99 15.22
C ALA A 193 4.55 -20.58 14.89
N TRP A 194 3.67 -19.62 14.60
CA TRP A 194 4.05 -18.26 14.14
C TRP A 194 4.37 -17.29 15.29
N VAL A 195 3.88 -17.55 16.50
CA VAL A 195 4.05 -16.67 17.68
C VAL A 195 5.44 -16.79 18.32
N LYS A 196 6.20 -17.86 18.03
CA LYS A 196 7.50 -18.13 18.66
C LYS A 196 8.70 -17.42 18.02
N SER A 197 8.54 -16.80 16.85
CA SER A 197 9.64 -16.08 16.17
C SER A 197 9.89 -14.68 16.73
N TRP A 198 9.02 -14.18 17.61
CA TRP A 198 9.18 -12.92 18.31
C TRP A 198 9.50 -13.22 19.77
N ASN A 199 10.71 -12.87 20.23
CA ASN A 199 11.20 -13.05 21.60
C ASN A 199 10.43 -12.17 22.61
N VAL A 200 9.14 -12.44 22.81
CA VAL A 200 8.29 -11.74 23.78
C VAL A 200 8.18 -12.60 25.03
N THR A 201 8.85 -12.18 26.10
CA THR A 201 8.65 -12.77 27.44
C THR A 201 7.31 -12.28 27.97
N SER A 202 6.27 -13.11 27.87
CA SER A 202 4.97 -12.80 28.47
C SER A 202 5.05 -12.96 29.99
N ARG A 203 5.18 -11.85 30.71
CA ARG A 203 4.74 -11.81 32.12
C ARG A 203 3.23 -11.58 32.10
N VAL A 204 2.47 -12.65 32.35
CA VAL A 204 1.04 -12.56 32.60
C VAL A 204 0.85 -11.81 33.93
N ILE A 205 0.48 -10.53 33.85
CA ILE A 205 0.00 -9.79 35.00
C ILE A 205 -1.46 -10.21 35.22
N ARG A 206 -1.73 -10.93 36.31
CA ARG A 206 -3.11 -11.17 36.79
C ARG A 206 -3.57 -9.91 37.51
N GLU A 207 -4.62 -9.28 36.99
CA GLU A 207 -5.32 -8.18 37.65
C GLU A 207 -6.07 -8.71 38.89
N PRO A 208 -6.05 -8.02 40.04
CA PRO A 208 -6.75 -8.46 41.24
C PRO A 208 -8.26 -8.31 41.09
N ALA A 209 -9.01 -9.30 41.58
CA ALA A 209 -10.46 -9.33 41.57
C ALA A 209 -11.04 -8.10 42.30
N ALA A 210 -11.87 -7.33 41.58
CA ALA A 210 -12.60 -6.20 42.12
C ALA A 210 -13.54 -6.65 43.26
N ALA A 211 -13.48 -5.93 44.37
CA ALA A 211 -14.33 -6.09 45.53
C ALA A 211 -15.79 -5.77 45.19
N ALA A 212 -16.71 -6.62 45.65
CA ALA A 212 -18.15 -6.38 45.58
C ALA A 212 -18.56 -5.26 46.54
N ALA A 213 -19.32 -4.30 46.02
CA ALA A 213 -20.04 -3.29 46.80
C ALA A 213 -21.43 -3.85 47.23
N PRO A 214 -22.04 -3.32 48.31
CA PRO A 214 -23.13 -3.99 49.02
C PRO A 214 -24.51 -3.72 48.41
N GLU A 215 -25.38 -4.74 48.47
CA GLU A 215 -26.79 -4.67 48.08
C GLU A 215 -27.62 -3.89 49.13
N CYS A 216 -28.51 -3.02 48.65
CA CYS A 216 -29.54 -2.37 49.45
C CYS A 216 -30.84 -3.19 49.42
N GLY A 217 -31.29 -3.62 50.61
CA GLY A 217 -32.69 -3.62 51.07
C GLY A 217 -33.61 -4.78 50.69
N GLU A 218 -33.97 -5.62 51.67
CA GLU A 218 -35.23 -5.52 52.44
C GLU A 218 -35.04 -6.12 53.86
#